data_AF-A0AA39MYD9-F1
#
_entry.id   AF-A0AA39MYD9-F1
#
_cell.length_a   1.000
_cell.length_b   1.000
_cell.length_c   1.000
_cell.angle_alpha   90.00
_cell.angle_beta   90.00
_cell.angle_gamma   90.00
#
_symmetry.space_group_name_H-M   'P 1'
#
loop_
_entity.id
_entity.type
_entity.pdbx_description
1 polymer ?
#
loop_
_entity_poly.entity_id
_entity_poly.type
_entity_poly.pdbx_seq_one_letter_code
_entity_poly.pdbx_strand_id
1 'polypeptide(L)'
;MVLKPIITALENLYTLTWDVGLFTLNLLTPNLKPGHVVPEGHPGAGGSWPEYIVPKEGDSRCSCPALNALANHGILPHDGRNIPLQELSQIVRAAYNFSPSFCYFVPLTCARMLGKNYRKDSVDLSELDLHNGIEHDASLTRQDRYHEPNQGTPYIPYIKELLASSSGTASDGSALLTSDDLASFSAKRRTEAASSNPEFSLEFKHKIVGSSNSSTMLTIMGGRVQDLESF
;
A
#
# COMPACT_ATOMS: atom_id res chain seq x y z
N MET A 1 -21.98 -24.20 -6.59
CA MET A 1 -21.65 -23.28 -5.46
C MET A 1 -20.34 -23.64 -4.74
N VAL A 2 -19.92 -24.91 -4.70
CA VAL A 2 -18.73 -25.39 -3.95
C VAL A 2 -17.38 -25.14 -4.67
N LEU A 3 -17.37 -25.01 -6.00
CA LEU A 3 -16.14 -24.91 -6.78
C LEU A 3 -15.34 -23.61 -6.54
N LYS A 4 -16.02 -22.47 -6.39
CA LYS A 4 -15.37 -21.16 -6.23
C LYS A 4 -14.55 -21.06 -4.92
N PRO A 5 -15.09 -21.46 -3.75
CA PRO A 5 -14.29 -21.54 -2.52
C PRO A 5 -13.08 -22.47 -2.63
N ILE A 6 -13.21 -23.63 -3.30
CA ILE A 6 -12.10 -24.57 -3.48
C ILE A 6 -11.00 -23.96 -4.35
N ILE A 7 -11.37 -23.35 -5.48
CA ILE A 7 -10.41 -22.67 -6.36
C ILE A 7 -9.68 -21.55 -5.60
N THR A 8 -10.41 -20.73 -4.84
CA THR A 8 -9.81 -19.68 -4.02
C THR A 8 -8.82 -20.24 -3.00
N ALA A 9 -9.17 -21.34 -2.32
CA ALA A 9 -8.29 -21.98 -1.35
C ALA A 9 -7.01 -22.54 -2.00
N LEU A 10 -7.14 -23.20 -3.15
CA LEU A 10 -5.99 -23.71 -3.91
C LEU A 10 -5.08 -22.58 -4.41
N GLU A 11 -5.65 -21.49 -4.90
CA GLU A 11 -4.90 -20.33 -5.39
C GLU A 11 -4.17 -19.60 -4.25
N ASN A 12 -4.81 -19.49 -3.08
CA ASN A 12 -4.17 -18.93 -1.89
C ASN A 12 -3.04 -19.85 -1.38
N LEU A 13 -3.25 -21.17 -1.37
CA LEU A 13 -2.21 -22.14 -0.99
C LEU A 13 -1.01 -22.08 -1.95
N TYR A 14 -1.27 -22.06 -3.26
CA TYR A 14 -0.24 -21.89 -4.28
C TYR A 14 0.56 -20.60 -4.06
N THR A 15 -0.13 -19.49 -3.85
CA THR A 15 0.53 -18.19 -3.64
C THR A 15 1.37 -18.18 -2.37
N LEU A 16 0.88 -18.78 -1.28
CA LEU A 16 1.62 -18.92 -0.03
C LEU A 16 2.85 -19.82 -0.19
N THR A 17 2.71 -20.97 -0.87
CA THR A 17 3.86 -21.86 -1.15
C THR A 17 4.91 -21.16 -2.00
N TRP A 18 4.48 -20.39 -3.00
CA TRP A 18 5.39 -19.58 -3.82
C TRP A 18 6.11 -18.52 -2.99
N ASP A 19 5.39 -17.79 -2.14
CA ASP A 19 5.96 -16.76 -1.26
C ASP A 19 6.98 -17.35 -0.26
N VAL A 20 6.66 -18.50 0.36
CA VAL A 20 7.60 -19.23 1.24
C VAL A 20 8.86 -19.66 0.48
N GLY A 21 8.72 -20.10 -0.77
CA GLY A 21 9.85 -20.42 -1.63
C GLY A 21 10.74 -19.21 -1.92
N LEU A 22 10.14 -18.07 -2.26
CA LEU A 22 10.85 -16.80 -2.48
C LEU A 22 11.54 -16.31 -1.22
N PHE A 23 10.87 -16.38 -0.06
CA PHE A 23 11.44 -16.05 1.24
C PHE A 23 12.67 -16.92 1.54
N THR A 24 12.56 -18.23 1.35
CA THR A 24 13.66 -19.18 1.58
C THR A 24 14.85 -18.87 0.65
N LEU A 25 14.58 -18.54 -0.62
CA LEU A 25 15.62 -18.13 -1.55
C LEU A 25 16.30 -16.83 -1.10
N ASN A 26 15.53 -15.83 -0.67
CA ASN A 26 16.06 -14.55 -0.19
C ASN A 26 16.94 -14.68 1.06
N LEU A 27 16.74 -15.72 1.89
CA LEU A 27 17.66 -16.02 3.00
C LEU A 27 19.03 -16.49 2.54
N LEU A 28 19.12 -17.03 1.32
CA LEU A 28 20.34 -17.64 0.76
C LEU A 28 21.00 -16.74 -0.30
N THR A 29 20.30 -15.75 -0.83
CA THR A 29 20.81 -14.84 -1.87
C THR A 29 21.20 -13.48 -1.28
N PRO A 30 22.26 -12.84 -1.79
CA PRO A 30 22.61 -11.49 -1.35
C PRO A 30 21.54 -10.47 -1.76
N ASN A 31 21.40 -9.41 -0.95
CA ASN A 31 20.55 -8.28 -1.29
C ASN A 31 21.03 -7.57 -2.57
N LEU A 32 20.08 -6.98 -3.30
CA LEU A 32 20.41 -6.06 -4.39
C LEU A 32 21.18 -4.85 -3.84
N LYS A 33 22.12 -4.35 -4.64
CA LYS A 33 22.88 -3.15 -4.28
C LYS A 33 21.96 -1.93 -4.26
N PRO A 34 22.20 -0.95 -3.36
CA PRO A 34 21.55 0.35 -3.45
C PRO A 34 21.63 0.95 -4.88
N GLY A 35 20.56 1.59 -5.33
CA GLY A 35 20.45 2.15 -6.69
C GLY A 35 20.13 1.12 -7.79
N HIS A 36 20.18 -0.18 -7.51
CA HIS A 36 19.92 -1.27 -8.47
C HIS A 36 18.67 -2.08 -8.12
N VAL A 37 17.84 -1.56 -7.22
CA VAL A 37 16.60 -2.20 -6.75
C VAL A 37 15.50 -2.10 -7.82
N VAL A 38 15.36 -0.92 -8.44
CA VAL A 38 14.50 -0.72 -9.61
C VAL A 38 15.30 -1.11 -10.87
N PRO A 39 14.77 -1.96 -11.76
CA PRO A 39 15.50 -2.40 -12.94
C PRO A 39 15.86 -1.24 -13.89
N GLU A 40 17.01 -1.35 -14.56
CA GLU A 40 17.45 -0.36 -15.55
C GLU A 40 16.41 -0.17 -16.66
N GLY A 41 16.17 1.08 -17.06
CA GLY A 41 15.17 1.44 -18.05
C GLY A 41 13.74 1.58 -17.51
N HIS A 42 13.49 1.26 -16.24
CA HIS A 42 12.21 1.55 -15.59
C HIS A 42 12.22 2.90 -14.85
N PRO A 43 11.06 3.58 -14.76
CA PRO A 43 10.88 4.74 -13.89
C PRO A 43 11.28 4.42 -12.43
N GLY A 44 12.13 5.26 -11.84
CA GLY A 44 12.70 5.06 -10.50
C GLY A 44 14.11 4.43 -10.49
N ALA A 45 14.61 3.95 -11.63
CA ALA A 45 15.98 3.43 -11.73
C ALA A 45 17.00 4.50 -11.32
N GLY A 46 17.97 4.13 -10.47
CA GLY A 46 18.94 5.08 -9.91
C GLY A 46 18.33 6.17 -9.01
N GLY A 47 17.08 6.00 -8.56
CA GLY A 47 16.34 7.02 -7.80
C GLY A 47 15.74 8.12 -8.67
N SER A 48 15.76 7.98 -9.99
CA SER A 48 15.20 8.96 -10.92
C SER A 48 13.74 8.63 -11.25
N TRP A 49 12.82 9.32 -10.60
CA TRP A 49 11.39 9.23 -10.88
C TRP A 49 10.99 10.28 -11.92
N PRO A 50 9.95 10.04 -12.75
CA PRO A 50 9.38 11.08 -13.58
C PRO A 50 8.90 12.26 -12.72
N GLU A 51 8.72 13.43 -13.32
CA GLU A 51 8.27 14.61 -12.59
C GLU A 51 6.95 14.38 -11.85
N TYR A 52 6.87 14.86 -10.60
CA TYR A 52 5.62 14.84 -9.84
C TYR A 52 4.64 15.84 -10.42
N ILE A 53 3.42 15.37 -10.70
CA ILE A 53 2.30 16.22 -11.10
C ILE A 53 1.18 16.04 -10.07
N VAL A 54 0.68 17.15 -9.54
CA VAL A 54 -0.47 17.16 -8.62
C VAL A 54 -1.71 16.61 -9.33
N PRO A 55 -2.52 15.73 -8.70
CA PRO A 55 -3.76 15.26 -9.29
C PRO A 55 -4.71 16.42 -9.55
N LYS A 56 -5.41 16.38 -10.68
CA LYS A 56 -6.41 17.37 -11.09
C LYS A 56 -7.78 16.99 -10.56
N GLU A 57 -8.69 17.96 -10.60
CA GLU A 57 -10.10 17.66 -10.37
C GLU A 57 -10.58 16.59 -11.34
N GLY A 58 -11.23 15.58 -10.79
CA GLY A 58 -11.67 14.42 -11.53
C GLY A 58 -10.62 13.32 -11.65
N ASP A 59 -9.34 13.46 -11.29
CA ASP A 59 -8.42 12.32 -11.28
C ASP A 59 -8.77 11.33 -10.16
N SER A 60 -8.69 10.03 -10.46
CA SER A 60 -9.00 8.96 -9.51
C SER A 60 -7.78 8.69 -8.62
N ARG A 61 -7.99 8.67 -7.31
CA ARG A 61 -7.00 8.33 -6.29
C ARG A 61 -7.65 7.44 -5.24
N CYS A 62 -6.82 6.77 -4.44
CA CYS A 62 -7.27 5.81 -3.43
C CYS A 62 -6.60 5.98 -2.06
N SER A 63 -7.02 5.18 -1.08
CA SER A 63 -6.41 5.10 0.25
C SER A 63 -4.93 4.68 0.24
N CYS A 64 -4.45 4.02 -0.82
CA CYS A 64 -3.06 3.58 -0.93
C CYS A 64 -2.12 4.70 -1.40
N PRO A 65 -1.21 5.21 -0.54
CA PRO A 65 -0.27 6.26 -0.93
C PRO A 65 0.69 5.82 -2.04
N ALA A 66 1.11 4.55 -2.05
CA ALA A 66 2.05 4.03 -3.04
C ALA A 66 1.47 4.04 -4.47
N LEU A 67 0.20 3.69 -4.64
CA LEU A 67 -0.47 3.74 -5.94
C LEU A 67 -0.70 5.19 -6.40
N ASN A 68 -1.11 6.06 -5.47
CA ASN A 68 -1.30 7.48 -5.77
C ASN A 68 0.02 8.14 -6.21
N ALA A 69 1.14 7.81 -5.58
CA ALA A 69 2.45 8.28 -5.99
C ALA A 69 2.79 7.83 -7.43
N LEU A 70 2.56 6.57 -7.77
CA LEU A 70 2.79 6.08 -9.14
C LEU A 70 1.93 6.83 -10.18
N ALA A 71 0.67 7.15 -9.87
CA ALA A 71 -0.17 7.95 -10.77
C ALA A 71 0.31 9.41 -10.85
N ASN A 72 0.70 10.03 -9.74
CA ASN A 72 1.23 11.39 -9.72
C ASN A 72 2.54 11.53 -10.50
N HIS A 73 3.37 10.49 -10.51
CA HIS A 73 4.59 10.40 -11.31
C HIS A 73 4.37 9.84 -12.73
N GLY A 74 3.11 9.64 -13.17
CA GLY A 74 2.79 9.16 -14.52
C GLY A 74 3.30 7.74 -14.84
N ILE A 75 3.63 6.95 -13.81
CA ILE A 75 4.04 5.54 -13.94
C ILE A 75 2.80 4.65 -14.07
N LEU A 76 1.73 4.99 -13.36
CA LEU A 76 0.37 4.59 -13.71
C LEU A 76 -0.28 5.69 -14.58
N PRO A 77 -1.38 5.40 -15.30
CA PRO A 77 -2.21 6.45 -15.89
C PRO A 77 -2.45 7.58 -14.89
N HIS A 78 -2.08 8.80 -15.28
CA HIS A 78 -2.07 9.93 -14.34
C HIS A 78 -3.47 10.25 -13.80
N ASP A 79 -4.49 10.05 -14.63
CA ASP A 79 -5.89 10.18 -14.24
C ASP A 79 -6.36 9.06 -13.28
N GLY A 80 -5.51 8.06 -13.02
CA GLY A 80 -5.78 6.94 -12.12
C GLY A 80 -6.86 5.99 -12.61
N ARG A 81 -7.15 5.97 -13.92
CA ARG A 81 -8.28 5.22 -14.48
C ARG A 81 -7.89 4.09 -15.41
N ASN A 82 -8.82 3.15 -15.56
CA ASN A 82 -8.75 2.05 -16.51
C ASN A 82 -7.41 1.28 -16.43
N ILE A 83 -6.92 1.04 -15.22
CA ILE A 83 -5.64 0.38 -14.97
C ILE A 83 -5.86 -1.14 -15.05
N PRO A 84 -5.26 -1.86 -16.01
CA PRO A 84 -5.41 -3.31 -16.06
C PRO A 84 -4.85 -3.97 -14.80
N LEU A 85 -5.63 -4.83 -14.15
CA LEU A 85 -5.24 -5.46 -12.88
C LEU A 85 -3.95 -6.28 -12.99
N GLN A 86 -3.68 -6.89 -14.15
CA GLN A 86 -2.42 -7.62 -14.38
C GLN A 86 -1.21 -6.70 -14.52
N GLU A 87 -1.40 -5.52 -15.10
CA GLU A 87 -0.33 -4.55 -15.33
C GLU A 87 0.08 -3.88 -14.01
N LEU A 88 -0.91 -3.61 -13.14
CA LEU A 88 -0.67 -3.11 -11.79
C LEU A 88 0.36 -3.96 -11.03
N SER A 89 0.25 -5.29 -11.13
CA SER A 89 1.19 -6.25 -10.53
C SER A 89 2.64 -6.04 -11.00
N GLN A 90 2.84 -5.78 -12.29
CA GLN A 90 4.16 -5.64 -12.89
C GLN A 90 4.78 -4.29 -12.53
N ILE A 91 3.97 -3.22 -12.62
CA ILE A 91 4.40 -1.85 -12.32
C ILE A 91 4.80 -1.70 -10.85
N VAL A 92 3.93 -2.13 -9.93
CA VAL A 92 4.19 -2.04 -8.48
C VAL A 92 5.46 -2.80 -8.10
N ARG A 93 5.66 -3.99 -8.68
CA ARG A 93 6.88 -4.77 -8.47
C ARG A 93 8.11 -4.01 -8.96
N ALA A 94 8.08 -3.48 -10.17
CA ALA A 94 9.23 -2.80 -10.75
C ALA A 94 9.60 -1.53 -9.95
N ALA A 95 8.60 -0.75 -9.54
CA ALA A 95 8.79 0.53 -8.87
C ALA A 95 9.21 0.40 -7.40
N TYR A 96 8.65 -0.58 -6.68
CA TYR A 96 8.82 -0.70 -5.22
C TYR A 96 9.52 -1.99 -4.76
N ASN A 97 9.89 -2.88 -5.70
CA ASN A 97 10.57 -4.15 -5.41
C ASN A 97 9.81 -5.04 -4.38
N PHE A 98 8.48 -5.01 -4.42
CA PHE A 98 7.66 -5.95 -3.68
C PHE A 98 7.85 -7.38 -4.19
N SER A 99 7.56 -8.37 -3.34
CA SER A 99 7.61 -9.77 -3.76
C SER A 99 6.65 -10.01 -4.94
N PRO A 100 7.04 -10.84 -5.92
CA PRO A 100 6.17 -11.20 -7.04
C PRO A 100 4.83 -11.81 -6.60
N SER A 101 4.85 -12.62 -5.53
CA SER A 101 3.68 -13.22 -4.90
C SER A 101 2.76 -12.18 -4.27
N PHE A 102 3.30 -11.17 -3.57
CA PHE A 102 2.51 -10.05 -3.04
C PHE A 102 1.86 -9.25 -4.17
N CYS A 103 2.64 -8.91 -5.20
CA CYS A 103 2.17 -8.19 -6.37
C CYS A 103 1.12 -8.97 -7.18
N TYR A 104 1.07 -10.30 -7.06
CA TYR A 104 -0.02 -11.10 -7.61
C TYR A 104 -1.24 -11.12 -6.68
N PHE A 105 -1.01 -11.38 -5.40
CA PHE A 105 -2.07 -11.62 -4.41
C PHE A 105 -2.96 -10.40 -4.18
N VAL A 106 -2.36 -9.21 -4.06
CA VAL A 106 -3.11 -7.99 -3.73
C VAL A 106 -4.03 -7.58 -4.88
N PRO A 107 -3.57 -7.41 -6.14
CA PRO A 107 -4.47 -7.12 -7.26
C PRO A 107 -5.51 -8.22 -7.53
N LEU A 108 -5.18 -9.49 -7.31
CA LEU A 108 -6.15 -10.58 -7.36
C LEU A 108 -7.24 -10.43 -6.29
N THR A 109 -6.87 -10.01 -5.08
CA THR A 109 -7.82 -9.71 -4.00
C THR A 109 -8.68 -8.50 -4.36
N CYS A 110 -8.11 -7.45 -4.96
CA CYS A 110 -8.87 -6.32 -5.49
C CYS A 110 -9.89 -6.77 -6.55
N ALA A 111 -9.47 -7.62 -7.49
CA ALA A 111 -10.38 -8.18 -8.50
C ALA A 111 -11.55 -8.91 -7.85
N ARG A 112 -11.26 -9.78 -6.86
CA ARG A 112 -12.28 -10.57 -6.17
C ARG A 112 -13.27 -9.71 -5.38
N MET A 113 -12.78 -8.72 -4.62
CA MET A 113 -13.65 -7.86 -3.81
C MET A 113 -14.55 -6.96 -4.68
N LEU A 114 -14.08 -6.59 -5.87
CA LEU A 114 -14.83 -5.79 -6.85
C LEU A 114 -15.67 -6.63 -7.83
N GLY A 115 -15.63 -7.96 -7.71
CA GLY A 115 -16.33 -8.85 -8.64
C GLY A 115 -15.77 -8.83 -10.07
N LYS A 116 -14.53 -8.37 -10.25
CA LYS A 116 -13.84 -8.25 -11.55
C LYS A 116 -12.99 -9.47 -11.87
N ASN A 117 -12.69 -9.65 -13.15
CA ASN A 117 -11.77 -10.64 -13.67
C ASN A 117 -10.33 -10.09 -13.68
N TYR A 118 -9.45 -10.64 -12.83
CA TYR A 118 -8.04 -10.25 -12.74
C TYR A 118 -7.31 -10.18 -14.08
N ARG A 119 -7.67 -11.03 -15.06
CA ARG A 119 -6.96 -11.13 -16.34
C ARG A 119 -7.50 -10.23 -17.44
N LYS A 120 -8.73 -9.71 -17.29
CA LYS A 120 -9.44 -9.03 -18.38
C LYS A 120 -9.88 -7.62 -18.03
N ASP A 121 -10.11 -7.37 -16.75
CA ASP A 121 -10.74 -6.15 -16.31
C ASP A 121 -9.70 -5.16 -15.78
N SER A 122 -10.09 -3.90 -15.82
CA SER A 122 -9.36 -2.76 -15.30
C SER A 122 -10.03 -2.20 -14.06
N VAL A 123 -9.31 -1.34 -13.36
CA VAL A 123 -9.79 -0.65 -12.16
C VAL A 123 -9.42 0.84 -12.22
N ASP A 124 -10.34 1.68 -11.77
CA ASP A 124 -10.02 3.05 -11.37
C ASP A 124 -9.55 3.03 -9.92
N LEU A 125 -8.52 3.81 -9.56
CA LEU A 125 -7.91 3.73 -8.22
C LEU A 125 -8.96 3.86 -7.10
N SER A 126 -9.89 4.79 -7.20
CA SER A 126 -10.97 5.00 -6.23
C SER A 126 -11.89 3.79 -6.01
N GLU A 127 -11.98 2.86 -6.97
CA GLU A 127 -12.73 1.61 -6.75
C GLU A 127 -12.05 0.73 -5.69
N LEU A 128 -10.75 0.87 -5.46
CA LEU A 128 -10.02 0.11 -4.44
C LEU A 128 -10.44 0.49 -3.01
N ASP A 129 -11.11 1.62 -2.84
CA ASP A 129 -11.65 2.10 -1.56
C ASP A 129 -13.04 1.52 -1.24
N LEU A 130 -13.27 0.27 -1.67
CA LEU A 130 -14.38 -0.53 -1.19
C LEU A 130 -14.21 -0.77 0.31
N HIS A 131 -15.06 -0.12 1.10
CA HIS A 131 -15.03 -0.22 2.55
C HIS A 131 -15.25 -1.65 3.04
N ASN A 132 -14.47 -2.07 4.03
CA ASN A 132 -14.38 -3.44 4.53
C ASN A 132 -13.88 -4.48 3.50
N GLY A 133 -13.32 -4.01 2.39
CA GLY A 133 -12.49 -4.77 1.47
C GLY A 133 -11.04 -4.81 1.94
N ILE A 134 -10.17 -4.08 1.23
CA ILE A 134 -8.81 -3.76 1.69
C ILE A 134 -8.82 -2.45 2.49
N GLU A 135 -9.59 -1.45 2.04
CA GLU A 135 -9.83 -0.22 2.79
C GLU A 135 -10.56 -0.55 4.10
N HIS A 136 -10.11 0.08 5.19
CA HIS A 136 -10.58 -0.17 6.54
C HIS A 136 -10.41 1.06 7.45
N ASP A 137 -11.22 1.09 8.51
CA ASP A 137 -11.15 2.11 9.56
C ASP A 137 -9.82 2.08 10.34
N ALA A 138 -9.55 3.13 11.13
CA ALA A 138 -8.33 3.28 11.93
C ALA A 138 -7.05 3.26 11.09
N SER A 139 -7.12 3.78 9.86
CA SER A 139 -5.97 4.00 9.00
C SER A 139 -4.97 5.00 9.62
N LEU A 140 -3.69 4.84 9.29
CA LEU A 140 -2.59 5.68 9.81
C LEU A 140 -2.72 7.14 9.36
N THR A 141 -3.16 7.38 8.14
CA THR A 141 -3.07 8.71 7.50
C THR A 141 -4.36 9.16 6.84
N ARG A 142 -5.45 8.38 6.99
CA ARG A 142 -6.79 8.68 6.47
C ARG A 142 -7.77 8.71 7.63
N GLN A 143 -8.79 9.56 7.50
CA GLN A 143 -9.96 9.47 8.36
C GLN A 143 -10.81 8.27 7.94
N ASP A 144 -11.54 7.69 8.89
CA ASP A 144 -12.51 6.65 8.62
C ASP A 144 -13.57 7.15 7.63
N ARG A 145 -14.09 6.24 6.80
CA ARG A 145 -15.07 6.57 5.74
C ARG A 145 -16.31 7.29 6.27
N TYR A 146 -16.70 7.01 7.51
CA TYR A 146 -17.79 7.69 8.19
C TYR A 146 -17.59 9.22 8.27
N HIS A 147 -16.35 9.68 8.45
CA HIS A 147 -16.01 11.10 8.56
C HIS A 147 -15.62 11.72 7.20
N GLU A 148 -14.94 10.96 6.34
CA GLU A 148 -14.50 11.40 5.02
C GLU A 148 -14.80 10.32 3.97
N PRO A 149 -15.85 10.46 3.15
CA PRO A 149 -16.19 9.46 2.15
C PRO A 149 -15.12 9.28 1.05
N ASN A 150 -14.34 10.32 0.74
CA ASN A 150 -13.28 10.25 -0.26
C ASN A 150 -11.95 9.80 0.38
N GLN A 151 -11.74 8.49 0.40
CA GLN A 151 -10.56 7.86 0.98
C GLN A 151 -9.25 8.10 0.20
N GLY A 152 -9.33 8.70 -1.00
CA GLY A 152 -8.19 9.25 -1.72
C GLY A 152 -7.52 10.44 -1.01
N THR A 153 -8.24 11.12 -0.12
CA THR A 153 -7.79 12.33 0.58
C THR A 153 -6.94 11.97 1.81
N PRO A 154 -5.65 12.37 1.86
CA PRO A 154 -4.85 12.21 3.06
C PRO A 154 -5.29 13.20 4.15
N TYR A 155 -5.29 12.77 5.42
CA TYR A 155 -5.56 13.65 6.54
C TYR A 155 -4.25 14.15 7.16
N ILE A 156 -3.88 15.37 6.79
CA ILE A 156 -2.61 16.02 7.16
C ILE A 156 -2.34 16.00 8.68
N PRO A 157 -3.33 16.24 9.58
CA PRO A 157 -3.06 16.17 11.02
C PRO A 157 -2.56 14.79 11.50
N TYR A 158 -3.10 13.69 10.98
CA TYR A 158 -2.59 12.35 11.32
C TYR A 158 -1.17 12.13 10.79
N ILE A 159 -0.87 12.62 9.59
CA ILE A 159 0.49 12.52 9.02
C ILE A 159 1.48 13.27 9.90
N LYS A 160 1.19 14.54 10.24
CA LYS A 160 2.07 15.35 11.09
C LYS A 160 2.26 14.73 12.48
N GLU A 161 1.18 14.23 13.08
CA GLU A 161 1.26 13.58 14.39
C GLU A 161 2.09 12.28 14.33
N LEU A 162 1.87 11.45 13.31
CA LEU A 162 2.65 10.23 13.10
C LEU A 162 4.14 10.54 12.93
N LEU A 163 4.50 11.49 12.07
CA LEU A 163 5.88 11.86 11.84
C LEU A 163 6.54 12.47 13.08
N ALA A 164 5.81 13.31 13.83
CA ALA A 164 6.29 13.87 15.09
C ALA A 164 6.49 12.81 16.18
N SER A 165 5.85 11.64 16.07
CA SER A 165 6.03 10.53 17.01
C SER A 165 7.30 9.71 16.79
N SER A 166 8.08 9.99 15.74
CA SER A 166 9.30 9.25 15.43
C SER A 166 10.29 9.27 16.60
N SER A 167 10.73 8.10 17.05
CA SER A 167 11.70 7.95 18.14
C SER A 167 13.07 7.46 17.67
N GLY A 168 13.18 7.01 16.43
CA GLY A 168 14.41 6.49 15.84
C GLY A 168 15.33 7.56 15.25
N THR A 169 16.57 7.16 15.01
CA THR A 169 17.58 8.00 14.35
C THR A 169 18.26 7.18 13.26
N ALA A 170 18.28 7.70 12.03
CA ALA A 170 18.98 7.09 10.92
C ALA A 170 20.51 7.29 11.03
N SER A 171 21.27 6.62 10.17
CA SER A 171 22.74 6.65 10.20
C SER A 171 23.36 8.04 9.99
N ASP A 172 22.63 8.94 9.31
CA ASP A 172 23.00 10.34 9.06
C ASP A 172 22.49 11.30 10.15
N GLY A 173 21.84 10.78 11.19
CA GLY A 173 21.27 11.57 12.28
C GLY A 173 19.84 12.05 12.03
N SER A 174 19.23 11.79 10.87
CA SER A 174 17.86 12.20 10.59
C SER A 174 16.83 11.41 11.41
N ALA A 175 15.66 12.01 11.68
CA ALA A 175 14.57 11.32 12.37
C ALA A 175 14.04 10.13 11.56
N LEU A 176 13.75 9.02 12.25
CA LEU A 176 13.36 7.75 11.67
C LEU A 176 12.19 7.15 12.44
N LEU A 177 11.14 6.73 11.74
CA LEU A 177 10.06 5.95 12.32
C LEU A 177 10.54 4.54 12.69
N THR A 178 10.11 4.06 13.84
CA THR A 178 10.36 2.69 14.30
C THR A 178 9.09 1.83 14.24
N SER A 179 9.25 0.51 14.41
CA SER A 179 8.10 -0.39 14.55
C SER A 179 7.22 -0.03 15.74
N ASP A 180 7.83 0.45 16.83
CA ASP A 180 7.14 0.78 18.08
C ASP A 180 6.33 2.07 17.93
N ASP A 181 6.85 3.05 17.17
CA ASP A 181 6.12 4.27 16.83
C ASP A 181 4.85 3.92 16.02
N LEU A 182 4.99 3.09 14.98
CA LEU A 182 3.87 2.67 14.14
C LEU A 182 2.86 1.80 14.91
N ALA A 183 3.33 0.92 15.79
CA ALA A 183 2.46 0.09 16.62
C ALA A 183 1.66 0.94 17.62
N SER A 184 2.33 1.88 18.29
CA SER A 184 1.71 2.82 19.24
C SER A 184 0.70 3.71 18.54
N PHE A 185 1.06 4.29 17.39
CA PHE A 185 0.15 5.13 16.62
C PHE A 185 -1.04 4.33 16.06
N SER A 186 -0.82 3.10 15.60
CA SER A 186 -1.92 2.21 15.17
C SER A 186 -2.87 1.88 16.32
N ALA A 187 -2.35 1.65 17.53
CA ALA A 187 -3.18 1.42 18.71
C ALA A 187 -4.02 2.67 19.05
N LYS A 188 -3.39 3.85 19.04
CA LYS A 188 -4.07 5.14 19.21
C LYS A 188 -5.20 5.31 18.20
N ARG A 189 -4.93 5.14 16.91
CA ARG A 189 -5.92 5.27 15.83
C ARG A 189 -7.11 4.33 16.03
N ARG A 190 -6.88 3.09 16.44
CA ARG A 190 -7.95 2.11 16.73
C ARG A 190 -8.83 2.56 17.89
N THR A 191 -8.24 3.06 18.96
CA THR A 191 -8.99 3.56 20.13
C THR A 191 -9.81 4.79 19.78
N GLU A 192 -9.23 5.75 19.08
CA GLU A 192 -9.90 6.98 18.67
C GLU A 192 -11.05 6.68 17.70
N ALA A 193 -10.79 5.92 16.64
CA ALA A 193 -11.79 5.51 15.66
C ALA A 193 -12.98 4.80 16.33
N ALA A 194 -12.72 3.82 17.19
CA ALA A 194 -13.78 3.12 17.92
C ALA A 194 -14.62 4.04 18.83
N SER A 195 -14.08 5.18 19.26
CA SER A 195 -14.79 6.15 20.11
C SER A 195 -15.54 7.22 19.32
N SER A 196 -15.08 7.58 18.12
CA SER A 196 -15.63 8.69 17.33
C SER A 196 -16.48 8.26 16.14
N ASN A 197 -16.32 7.02 15.67
CA ASN A 197 -17.03 6.46 14.53
C ASN A 197 -18.11 5.46 15.04
N PRO A 198 -19.41 5.80 14.98
CA PRO A 198 -20.49 4.91 15.40
C PRO A 198 -20.66 3.69 14.48
N GLU A 199 -20.06 3.71 13.28
CA GLU A 199 -20.06 2.62 12.31
C GLU A 199 -18.71 1.85 12.30
N PHE A 200 -17.86 2.08 13.30
CA PHE A 200 -16.51 1.54 13.36
C PHE A 200 -16.47 0.02 13.13
N SER A 201 -15.64 -0.39 12.17
CA SER A 201 -15.46 -1.79 11.80
C SER A 201 -13.99 -2.13 11.54
N LEU A 202 -13.48 -3.15 12.25
CA LEU A 202 -12.09 -3.57 12.12
C LEU A 202 -11.91 -5.07 12.40
N GLU A 203 -12.19 -5.87 11.37
CA GLU A 203 -11.99 -7.32 11.41
C GLU A 203 -10.51 -7.71 11.52
N PHE A 204 -10.26 -8.98 11.86
CA PHE A 204 -8.89 -9.51 11.97
C PHE A 204 -8.07 -9.32 10.68
N LYS A 205 -8.69 -9.51 9.51
CA LYS A 205 -8.03 -9.29 8.21
C LYS A 205 -7.59 -7.83 8.03
N HIS A 206 -8.39 -6.85 8.48
CA HIS A 206 -8.04 -5.43 8.41
C HIS A 206 -6.88 -5.10 9.34
N LYS A 207 -6.81 -5.73 10.53
CA LYS A 207 -5.67 -5.58 11.42
C LYS A 207 -4.37 -6.09 10.80
N ILE A 208 -4.42 -7.20 10.05
CA ILE A 208 -3.28 -7.71 9.27
C ILE A 208 -2.89 -6.71 8.18
N VAL A 209 -3.85 -6.20 7.41
CA VAL A 209 -3.59 -5.19 6.36
C VAL A 209 -2.95 -3.93 6.96
N GLY A 210 -3.50 -3.38 8.04
CA GLY A 210 -2.94 -2.22 8.73
C GLY A 210 -1.49 -2.46 9.21
N SER A 211 -1.21 -3.61 9.82
CA SER A 211 0.17 -3.96 10.22
C SER A 211 1.10 -4.13 9.01
N SER A 212 0.61 -4.67 7.90
CA SER A 212 1.37 -4.81 6.65
C SER A 212 1.69 -3.44 6.04
N ASN A 213 0.76 -2.49 6.10
CA ASN A 213 0.99 -1.11 5.67
C ASN A 213 2.07 -0.44 6.53
N SER A 214 2.05 -0.64 7.85
CA SER A 214 3.12 -0.18 8.75
C SER A 214 4.47 -0.79 8.38
N SER A 215 4.54 -2.09 8.16
CA SER A 215 5.79 -2.76 7.76
C SER A 215 6.31 -2.27 6.41
N THR A 216 5.41 -1.99 5.46
CA THR A 216 5.74 -1.41 4.16
C THR A 216 6.38 -0.03 4.29
N MET A 217 5.84 0.83 5.17
CA MET A 217 6.40 2.15 5.44
C MET A 217 7.87 2.08 5.87
N LEU A 218 8.21 1.12 6.72
CA LEU A 218 9.59 0.96 7.22
C LEU A 218 10.50 0.25 6.22
N THR A 219 10.01 -0.82 5.60
CA THR A 219 10.85 -1.75 4.83
C THR A 219 11.05 -1.29 3.39
N ILE A 220 10.02 -0.72 2.78
CA ILE A 220 10.03 -0.30 1.37
C ILE A 220 10.27 1.21 1.26
N MET A 221 9.59 2.01 2.09
CA MET A 221 9.70 3.48 2.06
C MET A 221 10.80 4.02 3.01
N GLY A 222 11.48 3.13 3.74
CA GLY A 222 12.62 3.48 4.59
C GLY A 222 12.28 4.20 5.89
N GLY A 223 11.04 4.63 6.12
CA GLY A 223 10.58 5.25 7.38
C GLY A 223 11.25 6.58 7.74
N ARG A 224 12.01 7.21 6.83
CA ARG A 224 12.71 8.47 7.06
C ARG A 224 11.70 9.61 7.07
N VAL A 225 11.66 10.37 8.16
CA VAL A 225 10.65 11.43 8.33
C VAL A 225 10.73 12.46 7.21
N GLN A 226 11.94 12.91 6.88
CA GLN A 226 12.18 13.91 5.82
C GLN A 226 11.68 13.49 4.43
N ASP A 227 11.60 12.18 4.15
CA ASP A 227 11.14 11.66 2.85
C ASP A 227 9.61 11.48 2.83
N LEU A 228 8.97 11.56 4.00
CA LEU A 228 7.53 11.32 4.20
C LEU A 228 6.75 12.59 4.54
N GLU A 229 7.44 13.72 4.75
CA GLU A 229 6.80 15.01 5.03
C GLU A 229 5.93 15.45 3.85
N SER A 230 4.67 15.75 4.15
CA SER A 230 3.75 16.39 3.20
C SER A 230 4.06 17.90 3.12
N PHE A 231 4.18 18.42 1.90
CA PHE A 231 4.34 19.85 1.61
C PHE A 231 3.15 20.71 2.09
#